data_AF-A0A315DG46-F1
#
_entry.id   AF-A0A315DG46-F1
#
_cell.length_a   1.000
_cell.length_b   1.000
_cell.length_c   1.000
_cell.angle_alpha   90.00
_cell.angle_beta   90.00
_cell.angle_gamma   90.00
#
_symmetry.space_group_name_H-M   'P 1'
#
loop_
_entity.id
_entity.type
_entity.pdbx_description
1 polymer ?
#
loop_
_entity_poly.entity_id
_entity_poly.type
_entity_poly.pdbx_seq_one_letter_code
_entity_poly.pdbx_strand_id
1 'polypeptide(L)'
;MHSGQLVFAQVMTYLSLKTFIRMVLTRRVQHKDKDFSCLDHFLALSFAQLTALESLRDIEINLRVQRLHLYHLGFRCKTISSNTLANANRVRLWEVFAELAHHLIGVARPLHANEHRAPSSTR
;
A
#
# COMPACT_ATOMS: atom_id res chain seq x y z
N MET A 1 -5.38 -15.36 20.13
CA MET A 1 -4.95 -13.94 20.10
C MET A 1 -3.66 -13.88 19.31
N HIS A 2 -3.56 -13.07 18.24
CA HIS A 2 -2.34 -13.01 17.43
C HIS A 2 -1.20 -12.37 18.23
N SER A 3 -0.37 -13.21 18.85
CA SER A 3 0.93 -12.82 19.41
C SER A 3 1.92 -12.59 18.26
N GLY A 4 1.77 -11.48 17.53
CA GLY A 4 2.61 -11.19 16.36
C GLY A 4 2.15 -10.01 15.51
N GLN A 5 2.93 -9.69 14.48
CA GLN A 5 2.61 -8.69 13.47
C GLN A 5 1.35 -9.11 12.67
N LEU A 6 0.46 -8.16 12.35
CA LEU A 6 -0.75 -8.43 11.56
C LEU A 6 -0.38 -8.94 10.16
N VAL A 7 -1.21 -9.81 9.58
CA VAL A 7 -0.97 -10.42 8.26
C VAL A 7 -0.68 -9.36 7.20
N PHE A 8 -1.45 -8.27 7.20
CA PHE A 8 -1.19 -7.14 6.30
C PHE A 8 0.23 -6.60 6.46
N ALA A 9 0.66 -6.32 7.69
CA ALA A 9 1.98 -5.78 7.94
C ALA A 9 3.09 -6.79 7.62
N GLN A 10 2.85 -8.09 7.77
CA GLN A 10 3.75 -9.15 7.31
C GLN A 10 3.91 -9.13 5.78
N VAL A 11 2.80 -9.05 5.03
CA VAL A 11 2.82 -8.93 3.56
C VAL A 11 3.59 -7.67 3.13
N MET A 12 3.38 -6.55 3.82
CA MET A 12 4.09 -5.30 3.53
C MET A 12 5.60 -5.38 3.83
N THR A 13 6.11 -6.40 4.55
CA THR A 13 7.56 -6.57 4.75
C THR A 13 8.28 -7.05 3.50
N TYR A 14 7.59 -7.78 2.61
CA TYR A 14 8.13 -8.20 1.30
C TYR A 14 8.21 -7.03 0.32
N LEU A 15 7.48 -5.95 0.58
CA LEU A 15 7.65 -4.71 -0.12
C LEU A 15 8.87 -4.00 0.48
N SER A 16 9.87 -3.69 -0.34
CA SER A 16 10.99 -2.88 0.13
C SER A 16 10.53 -1.45 0.44
N LEU A 17 9.99 -1.23 1.64
CA LEU A 17 9.52 0.09 2.11
C LEU A 17 10.65 1.13 2.06
N LYS A 18 11.90 0.69 2.26
CA LYS A 18 13.09 1.55 2.08
C LYS A 18 13.25 2.01 0.63
N THR A 19 13.08 1.10 -0.34
CA THR A 19 13.10 1.44 -1.77
C THR A 19 11.97 2.41 -2.10
N PHE A 20 10.76 2.15 -1.62
CA PHE A 20 9.61 3.03 -1.84
C PHE A 20 9.87 4.44 -1.28
N ILE A 21 10.35 4.57 -0.05
CA ILE A 21 10.70 5.87 0.54
C ILE A 21 11.75 6.60 -0.31
N ARG A 22 12.77 5.89 -0.82
CA ARG A 22 13.77 6.47 -1.72
C ARG A 22 13.15 7.00 -3.02
N MET A 23 12.23 6.25 -3.64
CA MET A 23 11.50 6.68 -4.83
C MET A 23 10.68 7.94 -4.57
N VAL A 24 9.93 7.97 -3.46
CA VAL A 24 9.13 9.13 -3.01
C VAL A 24 10.00 10.38 -2.83
N LEU A 25 11.16 10.24 -2.17
CA LEU A 25 12.09 11.35 -1.93
C LEU A 25 12.72 11.86 -3.22
N THR A 26 13.11 10.96 -4.14
CA THR A 26 13.74 11.31 -5.42
C THR A 26 12.83 12.16 -6.29
N ARG A 27 11.53 11.83 -6.33
CA ARG A 27 10.55 12.58 -7.13
C ARG A 27 10.00 13.84 -6.45
N ARG A 28 10.48 14.18 -5.24
CA ARG A 28 9.93 15.28 -4.42
C ARG A 28 8.41 15.20 -4.23
N VAL A 29 7.84 13.99 -4.22
CA VAL A 29 6.38 13.75 -4.15
C VAL A 29 5.85 13.92 -2.71
N GLN A 30 6.71 14.28 -1.75
CA GLN A 30 6.24 14.74 -0.45
C GLN A 30 5.62 16.13 -0.57
N HIS A 31 4.33 16.17 -0.89
CA HIS A 31 3.50 17.28 -0.45
C HIS A 31 3.54 17.35 1.07
N LYS A 32 3.59 18.58 1.60
CA LYS A 32 3.82 18.95 3.00
C LYS A 32 2.64 18.59 3.93
N ASP A 33 2.03 17.43 3.75
CA ASP A 33 0.97 16.93 4.62
C ASP A 33 1.59 16.33 5.88
N LYS A 34 1.41 17.03 7.01
CA LYS A 34 2.03 16.66 8.29
C LYS A 34 1.42 15.40 8.92
N ASP A 35 0.18 15.05 8.56
CA ASP A 35 -0.58 13.99 9.25
C ASP A 35 -0.86 12.74 8.40
N PHE A 36 -0.69 12.82 7.07
CA PHE A 36 -0.93 11.70 6.16
C PHE A 36 0.19 11.62 5.13
N SER A 37 1.10 10.67 5.27
CA SER A 37 2.27 10.55 4.39
C SER A 37 1.95 9.82 3.08
N CYS A 38 2.86 9.89 2.10
CA CYS A 38 2.78 9.08 0.88
C CYS A 38 2.78 7.57 1.19
N LEU A 39 3.47 7.16 2.26
CA LEU A 39 3.45 5.79 2.75
C LEU A 39 2.07 5.41 3.32
N ASP A 40 1.43 6.27 4.12
CA ASP A 40 0.09 5.99 4.64
C ASP A 40 -0.94 5.81 3.51
N HIS A 41 -0.80 6.59 2.43
CA HIS A 41 -1.64 6.44 1.25
C HIS A 41 -1.38 5.16 0.49
N PHE A 42 -0.12 4.80 0.29
CA PHE A 42 0.25 3.53 -0.30
C PHE A 42 -0.33 2.35 0.48
N LEU A 43 -0.20 2.37 1.81
CA LEU A 43 -0.73 1.33 2.70
C LEU A 43 -2.26 1.27 2.61
N ALA A 44 -2.95 2.40 2.57
CA ALA A 44 -4.41 2.44 2.43
C ALA A 44 -4.89 1.83 1.10
N LEU A 45 -4.24 2.17 -0.01
CA LEU A 45 -4.57 1.61 -1.32
C LEU A 45 -4.23 0.12 -1.39
N SER A 46 -3.08 -0.29 -0.86
CA SER A 46 -2.68 -1.70 -0.80
C SER A 46 -3.62 -2.52 0.07
N PHE A 47 -4.06 -1.95 1.20
CA PHE A 47 -5.07 -2.56 2.07
C PHE A 47 -6.36 -2.79 1.30
N ALA A 48 -6.83 -1.78 0.56
CA ALA A 48 -8.03 -1.90 -0.27
C ALA A 48 -7.92 -3.03 -1.30
N GLN A 49 -6.80 -3.09 -2.02
CA GLN A 49 -6.57 -4.13 -3.03
C GLN A 49 -6.56 -5.54 -2.42
N LEU A 50 -5.88 -5.72 -1.28
CA LEU A 50 -5.77 -7.03 -0.62
C LEU A 50 -7.06 -7.48 0.07
N THR A 51 -7.95 -6.54 0.39
CA THR A 51 -9.23 -6.81 1.07
C THR A 51 -10.44 -6.68 0.16
N ALA A 52 -10.21 -6.52 -1.15
CA ALA A 52 -11.25 -6.34 -2.17
C ALA A 52 -12.24 -5.21 -1.85
N LEU A 53 -11.76 -4.11 -1.27
CA LEU A 53 -12.57 -2.92 -1.00
C LEU A 53 -12.59 -2.01 -2.23
N GLU A 54 -13.78 -1.62 -2.66
CA GLU A 54 -13.98 -0.90 -3.93
C GLU A 54 -14.20 0.62 -3.75
N SER A 55 -14.48 1.10 -2.53
CA SER A 55 -14.73 2.52 -2.29
C SER A 55 -13.83 3.14 -1.22
N LEU A 56 -13.57 4.44 -1.35
CA LEU A 56 -12.82 5.21 -0.33
C LEU A 56 -13.52 5.21 1.03
N ARG A 57 -14.85 5.11 1.03
CA ARG A 57 -15.65 5.03 2.25
C ARG A 57 -15.47 3.68 2.94
N ASP A 58 -15.42 2.59 2.18
CA ASP A 58 -15.21 1.26 2.74
C ASP A 58 -13.80 1.13 3.34
N ILE A 59 -12.80 1.72 2.68
CA ILE A 59 -11.43 1.82 3.20
C ILE A 59 -11.43 2.58 4.54
N GLU A 60 -12.08 3.75 4.60
CA GLU A 60 -12.19 4.54 5.84
C GLU A 60 -12.85 3.74 6.96
N ILE A 61 -14.02 3.11 6.70
CA ILE A 61 -14.78 2.37 7.71
C ILE A 61 -13.94 1.22 8.27
N ASN A 62 -13.34 0.40 7.40
CA ASN A 62 -12.55 -0.76 7.82
C ASN A 62 -11.30 -0.34 8.61
N LEU A 63 -10.58 0.67 8.16
CA LEU A 63 -9.38 1.17 8.87
C LEU A 63 -9.75 1.88 10.19
N ARG A 64 -10.91 2.54 10.26
CA ARG A 64 -11.41 3.17 11.50
C ARG A 64 -11.77 2.14 12.56
N VAL A 65 -12.35 1.01 12.18
CA VAL A 65 -12.61 -0.11 13.11
C VAL A 65 -11.28 -0.60 13.70
N GLN A 66 -10.21 -0.62 12.92
CA GLN A 66 -8.87 -1.04 13.34
C GLN A 66 -8.01 0.10 13.91
N ARG A 67 -8.58 1.24 14.34
CA ARG A 67 -7.79 2.43 14.73
C ARG A 67 -6.69 2.16 15.76
N LEU A 68 -6.95 1.27 16.72
CA LEU A 68 -5.99 0.91 17.78
C LEU A 68 -4.80 0.13 17.23
N HIS A 69 -4.96 -0.50 16.07
CA HIS A 69 -3.96 -1.32 15.41
C HIS A 69 -3.30 -0.65 14.21
N LEU A 70 -3.63 0.60 13.88
CA LEU A 70 -3.06 1.31 12.72
C LEU A 70 -1.52 1.32 12.76
N TYR A 71 -0.94 1.53 13.94
CA TYR A 71 0.51 1.46 14.11
C TYR A 71 1.08 0.07 13.76
N HIS A 72 0.39 -1.00 14.18
CA HIS A 72 0.78 -2.38 13.89
C HIS A 72 0.52 -2.77 12.43
N LEU A 73 -0.36 -2.05 11.73
CA LEU A 73 -0.57 -2.13 10.28
C LEU A 73 0.50 -1.34 9.49
N GLY A 74 1.36 -0.57 10.17
CA GLY A 74 2.42 0.23 9.55
C GLY A 74 2.05 1.68 9.27
N PHE A 75 0.83 2.12 9.59
CA PHE A 75 0.41 3.51 9.43
C PHE A 75 1.05 4.41 10.49
N ARG A 76 1.41 5.62 10.09
CA ARG A 76 1.89 6.71 10.96
C ARG A 76 0.78 7.71 11.26
N CYS A 77 -0.21 7.84 10.38
CA CYS A 77 -1.38 8.66 10.61
C CYS A 77 -2.23 8.10 11.77
N LYS A 78 -2.81 9.00 12.58
CA LYS A 78 -3.72 8.62 13.67
C LYS A 78 -5.13 8.30 13.18
N THR A 79 -5.54 8.93 12.09
CA THR A 79 -6.88 8.81 11.52
C THR A 79 -6.78 8.82 10.00
N ILE A 80 -7.73 8.13 9.38
CA ILE A 80 -7.91 8.09 7.93
C ILE A 80 -9.34 8.52 7.64
N SER A 81 -9.51 9.39 6.65
CA SER A 81 -10.82 9.81 6.17
C SER A 81 -10.87 9.68 4.65
N SER A 82 -12.06 9.42 4.12
CA SER A 82 -12.34 9.38 2.68
C SER A 82 -11.97 10.69 1.99
N ASN A 83 -12.17 11.84 2.64
CA ASN A 83 -11.74 13.14 2.12
C ASN A 83 -10.21 13.24 2.00
N THR A 84 -9.48 12.76 3.02
CA THR A 84 -8.02 12.69 2.98
C THR A 84 -7.54 11.78 1.85
N LEU A 85 -8.15 10.61 1.68
CA LEU A 85 -7.83 9.68 0.60
C LEU A 85 -8.13 10.26 -0.78
N ALA A 86 -9.28 10.92 -0.94
CA ALA A 86 -9.67 11.57 -2.19
C ALA A 86 -8.70 12.70 -2.57
N ASN A 87 -8.32 13.54 -1.61
CA ASN A 87 -7.34 14.59 -1.85
C ASN A 87 -5.96 14.01 -2.18
N ALA A 88 -5.53 12.95 -1.48
CA ALA A 88 -4.27 12.26 -1.78
C ALA A 88 -4.26 11.65 -3.19
N ASN A 89 -5.36 11.01 -3.62
CA ASN A 89 -5.53 10.50 -4.98
C ASN A 89 -5.43 11.60 -6.04
N ARG A 90 -5.94 12.81 -5.74
CA ARG A 90 -5.92 13.96 -6.66
C ARG A 90 -4.54 14.61 -6.77
N VAL A 91 -3.82 14.72 -5.66
CA VAL A 91 -2.61 15.55 -5.56
C VAL A 91 -1.32 14.74 -5.78
N ARG A 92 -1.31 13.44 -5.48
CA ARG A 92 -0.09 12.63 -5.52
C ARG A 92 0.09 11.95 -6.86
N LEU A 93 1.33 11.99 -7.35
CA LEU A 93 1.70 11.39 -8.62
C LEU A 93 1.65 9.86 -8.50
N TRP A 94 0.77 9.24 -9.29
CA TRP A 94 0.60 7.78 -9.38
C TRP A 94 1.87 7.06 -9.85
N GLU A 95 2.76 7.80 -10.53
CA GLU A 95 4.04 7.33 -11.08
C GLU A 95 4.90 6.63 -10.04
N VAL A 96 4.87 7.07 -8.77
CA VAL A 96 5.64 6.43 -7.69
C VAL A 96 5.15 5.01 -7.43
N PHE A 97 3.83 4.79 -7.48
CA PHE A 97 3.25 3.45 -7.30
C PHE A 97 3.54 2.56 -8.51
N ALA A 98 3.49 3.11 -9.73
CA ALA A 98 3.83 2.39 -10.94
C ALA A 98 5.32 1.98 -10.96
N GLU A 99 6.22 2.86 -10.55
CA GLU A 99 7.66 2.58 -10.47
C GLU A 99 7.95 1.48 -9.44
N LEU A 100 7.28 1.52 -8.28
CA LEU A 100 7.35 0.44 -7.31
C LEU A 100 6.85 -0.88 -7.91
N ALA A 101 5.71 -0.87 -8.61
CA ALA A 101 5.18 -2.08 -9.25
C ALA A 101 6.16 -2.64 -10.30
N HIS A 102 6.74 -1.79 -11.15
CA HIS A 102 7.76 -2.21 -12.11
C HIS A 102 9.00 -2.81 -11.43
N HIS A 103 9.47 -2.20 -10.34
CA HIS A 103 10.56 -2.75 -9.53
C HIS A 103 10.21 -4.14 -8.98
N LEU A 104 9.03 -4.31 -8.39
CA LEU A 104 8.57 -5.59 -7.84
C LEU A 104 8.40 -6.65 -8.93
N ILE A 105 7.88 -6.30 -10.10
CA ILE A 105 7.80 -7.20 -11.27
C ILE A 105 9.21 -7.64 -11.69
N GLY A 106 10.19 -6.73 -11.69
CA GLY A 106 11.58 -7.05 -11.99
C GLY A 106 12.18 -8.04 -10.98
N VAL A 107 11.82 -7.93 -9.70
CA VAL A 107 12.23 -8.88 -8.65
C VAL A 107 11.51 -10.23 -8.79
N ALA A 108 10.22 -10.22 -9.10
CA ALA A 108 9.41 -11.43 -9.18
C ALA A 108 9.71 -12.28 -10.42
N ARG A 109 9.94 -11.67 -11.58
CA ARG A 109 10.13 -12.39 -12.86
C ARG A 109 11.20 -13.49 -12.81
N PRO A 110 12.41 -13.26 -12.27
CA PRO A 110 13.41 -14.31 -12.13
C PRO A 110 13.00 -15.44 -11.17
N LEU A 111 12.28 -15.11 -10.10
CA LEU A 111 11.82 -16.11 -9.11
C LEU A 111 10.81 -17.09 -9.72
N HIS A 112 10.01 -16.62 -10.66
CA HIS A 112 9.01 -17.42 -11.39
C HIS A 112 9.52 -17.96 -12.73
N ALA A 113 10.81 -17.80 -13.06
CA ALA A 113 11.34 -18.16 -14.39
C ALA A 113 11.21 -19.66 -14.72
N ASN A 114 11.21 -20.51 -13.69
CA ASN A 114 11.09 -21.96 -13.82
C ASN A 114 9.68 -22.48 -13.47
N GLU A 115 8.74 -21.59 -13.14
CA GLU A 115 7.39 -21.99 -12.82
C GLU A 115 6.63 -22.24 -14.12
N HIS A 116 6.26 -23.50 -14.36
CA HIS A 116 5.49 -23.87 -15.53
C HIS A 116 4.12 -23.19 -15.45
N ARG A 117 3.87 -22.24 -16.35
CA ARG A 117 2.60 -21.52 -16.42
C ARG A 117 1.52 -22.54 -16.71
N ALA A 118 0.73 -22.93 -15.71
CA ALA A 118 -0.46 -23.74 -15.93
C ALA A 118 -1.30 -23.04 -17.02
N PRO A 119 -1.83 -23.77 -18.02
CA PRO A 119 -2.61 -23.15 -19.08
C PRO A 119 -3.73 -22.36 -18.44
N SER A 120 -3.76 -21.06 -18.73
CA SER A 120 -4.81 -20.15 -18.28
C SER A 120 -6.14 -20.76 -18.67
N SER A 121 -6.93 -21.25 -17.70
CA SER A 121 -8.28 -21.67 -17.99
C SER A 121 -9.06 -20.42 -18.35
N THR A 122 -9.14 -20.14 -19.65
CA THR A 122 -10.13 -19.25 -20.24
C THR A 122 -11.50 -19.71 -19.77
N ARG A 123 -12.10 -18.90 -18.90
CA ARG A 123 -13.55 -18.83 -18.73
C ARG A 123 -14.05 -17.58 -19.41
#